data_AF-A0A968T020-F1
#
_entry.id   AF-A0A968T020-F1
#
_cell.length_a   1.000
_cell.length_b   1.000
_cell.length_c   1.000
_cell.angle_alpha   90.00
_cell.angle_beta   90.00
_cell.angle_gamma   90.00
#
_symmetry.space_group_name_H-M   'P 1'
#
loop_
_entity.id
_entity.type
_entity.pdbx_description
1 polymer ?
#
loop_
_entity_poly.entity_id
_entity_poly.type
_entity_poly.pdbx_seq_one_letter_code
_entity_poly.pdbx_strand_id
1 'polypeptide(L)'
;MGALLFIFGIVTGQFEHGGFHLDHTPDAHGHEEAGWHWEEFIFFLVSIIGLGLILVVKDHFLEEHIWGHIIKKHFLKIFLWTFGALLVIHLLIDHIDLEQWMKTNVYIILVIAVLVGIIPESGPNLVFVIFYFNGTLPFSILLANSIVQDGHGALPLLAESKKSFFVMKMINMVIAFLAGLAGLWMNF
;
A
#
# COMPACT_ATOMS: atom_id res chain seq x y z
N MET A 1 25.86 17.84 -12.20
CA MET A 1 25.36 18.91 -11.31
C MET A 1 24.24 18.40 -10.39
N GLY A 2 23.17 17.80 -10.91
CA GLY A 2 22.00 17.38 -10.10
C GLY A 2 22.27 16.36 -8.98
N ALA A 3 23.10 15.33 -9.21
CA ALA A 3 23.39 14.31 -8.18
C ALA A 3 24.14 14.88 -6.96
N LEU A 4 25.03 15.86 -7.17
CA LEU A 4 25.76 16.51 -6.08
C LEU A 4 24.86 17.42 -5.23
N LEU A 5 23.90 18.10 -5.87
CA LEU A 5 22.89 18.91 -5.17
C LEU A 5 21.92 18.02 -4.37
N PHE A 6 21.55 16.86 -4.90
CA PHE A 6 20.68 15.90 -4.22
C PHE A 6 21.35 15.28 -2.98
N ILE A 7 22.61 14.84 -3.10
CA ILE A 7 23.39 14.32 -1.97
C ILE A 7 23.61 15.41 -0.91
N PHE A 8 23.91 16.65 -1.33
CA PHE A 8 24.05 17.77 -0.43
C PHE A 8 22.76 18.07 0.34
N GLY A 9 21.61 18.06 -0.34
CA GLY A 9 20.31 18.28 0.29
C GLY A 9 19.92 17.19 1.31
N ILE A 10 20.29 15.93 1.07
CA ILE A 10 20.10 14.83 2.03
C ILE A 10 21.03 15.02 3.25
N VAL A 11 22.32 15.31 3.02
CA VAL A 11 23.31 15.49 4.10
C VAL A 11 23.01 16.72 4.98
N THR A 12 22.34 17.73 4.42
CA THR A 12 22.01 18.97 5.13
C THR A 12 20.60 18.98 5.74
N GLY A 13 19.82 17.90 5.60
CA GLY A 13 18.46 17.80 6.14
C GLY A 13 17.45 18.76 5.48
N GLN A 14 17.82 19.44 4.38
CA GLN A 14 16.96 20.47 3.76
C GLN A 14 15.65 19.92 3.18
N PHE A 15 15.52 18.61 3.03
CA PHE A 15 14.30 17.95 2.56
C PHE A 15 13.29 17.60 3.68
N GLU A 16 13.65 17.77 4.95
CA GLU A 16 12.80 17.37 6.09
C GLU A 16 11.87 18.49 6.60
N HIS A 17 12.11 19.74 6.23
CA HIS A 17 11.33 20.89 6.70
C HIS A 17 10.09 21.18 5.82
N GLY A 18 9.18 20.22 5.74
CA GLY A 18 7.85 20.36 5.13
C GLY A 18 6.68 19.99 6.04
N GLY A 19 6.91 19.88 7.35
CA GLY A 19 5.89 19.53 8.34
C GLY A 19 4.90 20.68 8.59
N PHE A 20 3.62 20.40 8.34
CA PHE A 20 2.46 21.22 8.67
C PHE A 20 2.47 21.64 10.15
N HIS A 21 2.66 22.95 10.40
CA HIS A 21 2.60 23.55 11.74
C HIS A 21 1.17 23.46 12.28
N LEU A 22 0.92 22.50 13.19
CA LEU A 22 -0.13 22.63 14.19
C LEU A 22 0.49 23.18 15.46
N ASP A 23 0.10 24.41 15.78
CA ASP A 23 0.48 25.14 16.97
C ASP A 23 -0.23 24.53 18.19
N HIS A 24 0.51 23.85 19.08
CA HIS A 24 0.05 23.60 20.45
C HIS A 24 1.20 23.46 21.46
N THR A 25 1.26 24.45 22.35
CA THR A 25 1.73 24.47 23.76
C THR A 25 3.20 24.15 24.07
N PRO A 26 3.94 25.08 24.71
CA PRO A 26 5.23 24.76 25.33
C PRO A 26 4.95 24.05 26.64
N ASP A 27 5.61 22.89 26.87
CA ASP A 27 6.07 22.41 28.19
C ASP A 27 6.37 20.90 28.09
N ALA A 28 7.62 20.55 27.78
CA ALA A 28 8.34 19.42 28.39
C ALA A 28 9.71 19.29 27.74
N HIS A 29 10.75 19.54 28.52
CA HIS A 29 12.13 19.15 28.20
C HIS A 29 12.21 17.63 28.05
N GLY A 30 12.09 17.14 26.81
CA GLY A 30 12.54 15.83 26.40
C GLY A 30 13.91 15.96 25.78
N HIS A 31 14.88 15.21 26.28
CA HIS A 31 16.21 15.10 25.69
C HIS A 31 16.08 14.76 24.20
N GLU A 32 16.44 15.70 23.32
CA GLU A 32 16.72 15.40 21.92
C GLU A 32 17.94 14.48 21.91
N GLU A 33 17.69 13.17 21.86
CA GLU A 33 18.74 12.23 21.56
C GLU A 33 19.25 12.54 20.16
N ALA A 34 20.50 13.02 20.09
CA ALA A 34 21.32 13.09 18.89
C ALA A 34 21.68 11.67 18.39
N GLY A 35 20.66 10.84 18.24
CA GLY A 35 20.69 9.55 17.60
C GLY A 35 20.31 9.76 16.15
N TRP A 36 21.15 9.28 15.25
CA TRP A 36 20.94 9.30 13.81
C TRP A 36 19.49 8.94 13.47
N HIS A 37 18.76 9.86 12.85
CA HIS A 37 17.37 9.61 12.45
C HIS A 37 17.38 8.44 11.46
N TRP A 38 16.84 7.30 11.89
CA TRP A 38 16.86 6.05 11.11
C TRP A 38 16.24 6.22 9.71
N GLU A 39 15.35 7.19 9.60
CA GLU A 39 14.69 7.64 8.38
C GLU A 39 15.70 8.22 7.39
N GLU A 40 16.58 9.13 7.81
CA GLU A 40 17.66 9.71 6.98
C GLU A 40 18.58 8.62 6.44
N PHE A 41 18.94 7.64 7.27
CA PHE A 41 19.80 6.53 6.85
C PHE A 41 19.13 5.65 5.79
N ILE A 42 17.83 5.34 5.97
CA ILE A 42 17.06 4.57 4.97
C ILE A 42 16.96 5.35 3.67
N PHE A 43 16.62 6.65 3.71
CA PHE A 43 16.53 7.48 2.51
C PHE A 43 17.87 7.59 1.78
N PHE A 44 18.95 7.76 2.52
CA PHE A 44 20.31 7.81 1.98
C PHE A 44 20.69 6.48 1.30
N LEU A 45 20.44 5.35 1.96
CA LEU A 45 20.74 4.02 1.43
C LEU A 45 19.94 3.74 0.14
N VAL A 46 18.62 3.98 0.16
CA VAL A 46 17.75 3.79 -1.01
C VAL A 46 18.17 4.70 -2.15
N SER A 47 18.57 5.95 -1.86
CA SER A 47 19.05 6.90 -2.85
C SER A 47 20.35 6.46 -3.53
N ILE A 48 21.32 5.94 -2.76
CA ILE A 48 22.56 5.40 -3.31
C ILE A 48 22.28 4.19 -4.20
N ILE A 49 21.43 3.27 -3.74
CA ILE A 49 21.04 2.08 -4.50
C ILE A 49 20.33 2.49 -5.79
N GLY A 50 19.40 3.44 -5.72
CA GLY A 50 18.68 3.98 -6.88
C GLY A 50 19.63 4.62 -7.90
N LEU A 51 20.56 5.46 -7.45
CA LEU A 51 21.58 6.06 -8.32
C LEU A 51 22.50 5.00 -8.93
N GLY A 52 22.95 4.02 -8.15
CA GLY A 52 23.77 2.92 -8.63
C GLY A 52 23.06 2.11 -9.71
N LEU A 53 21.77 1.81 -9.53
CA LEU A 53 20.97 1.13 -10.55
C LEU A 53 20.88 1.95 -11.84
N ILE A 54 20.63 3.26 -11.75
CA ILE A 54 20.54 4.12 -12.93
C ILE A 54 21.87 4.14 -13.71
N LEU A 55 23.01 4.15 -13.03
CA LEU A 55 24.33 4.16 -13.67
C LEU A 55 24.72 2.80 -14.27
N VAL A 56 24.21 1.69 -13.72
CA VAL A 56 24.50 0.32 -14.20
C VAL A 56 23.57 -0.08 -15.34
N VAL A 57 22.35 0.44 -15.36
CA VAL A 57 21.33 0.12 -16.35
C VAL A 57 21.59 0.87 -17.66
N LYS A 58 21.49 0.17 -18.79
CA LYS A 58 21.72 0.73 -20.13
C LYS A 58 20.68 1.79 -20.52
N ASP A 59 21.11 2.83 -21.24
CA ASP A 59 20.23 3.93 -21.71
C ASP A 59 18.99 3.43 -22.48
N HIS A 60 19.17 2.41 -23.34
CA HIS A 60 18.07 1.79 -24.08
C HIS A 60 16.97 1.20 -23.18
N PHE A 61 17.33 0.69 -21.99
CA PHE A 61 16.35 0.15 -21.05
C PHE A 61 15.55 1.27 -20.37
N LEU A 62 16.18 2.42 -20.09
CA LEU A 62 15.53 3.57 -19.47
C LEU A 62 14.49 4.19 -20.43
N GLU A 63 14.85 4.41 -21.69
CA GLU A 63 13.95 5.07 -22.66
C GLU A 63 12.83 4.15 -23.15
N GLU A 64 13.13 2.91 -23.55
CA GLU A 64 12.09 2.03 -24.10
C GLU A 64 11.25 1.36 -23.01
N HIS A 65 11.89 0.86 -21.95
CA HIS A 65 11.22 0.03 -20.95
C HIS A 65 10.58 0.87 -19.84
N ILE A 66 11.35 1.75 -19.19
CA ILE A 66 10.79 2.58 -18.10
C ILE A 66 9.86 3.65 -18.69
N TRP A 67 10.35 4.45 -19.63
CA TRP A 67 9.56 5.57 -20.15
C TRP A 67 8.47 5.13 -21.13
N GLY A 68 8.82 4.35 -22.17
CA GLY A 68 7.90 3.90 -23.20
C GLY A 68 6.85 2.89 -22.73
N HIS A 69 7.22 1.96 -21.86
CA HIS A 69 6.34 0.88 -21.41
C HIS A 69 5.71 1.15 -20.03
N ILE A 70 6.50 1.43 -18.99
CA ILE A 70 5.96 1.58 -17.62
C ILE A 70 5.21 2.92 -17.47
N ILE A 71 5.86 4.05 -17.73
CA ILE A 71 5.27 5.37 -17.47
C ILE A 71 4.11 5.66 -18.42
N LYS A 72 4.30 5.50 -19.73
CA LYS A 72 3.24 5.84 -20.69
C LYS A 72 2.06 4.88 -20.68
N LYS A 73 2.24 3.58 -20.38
CA LYS A 73 1.16 2.59 -20.48
C LYS A 73 0.56 2.19 -19.14
N HIS A 74 1.39 1.96 -18.13
CA HIS A 74 0.93 1.37 -16.86
C HIS A 74 0.72 2.41 -15.77
N PHE A 75 1.65 3.36 -15.62
CA PHE A 75 1.64 4.34 -14.54
C PHE A 75 0.34 5.15 -14.51
N LEU A 76 -0.07 5.73 -15.64
CA LEU A 76 -1.26 6.58 -15.65
C LEU A 76 -2.53 5.78 -15.32
N LYS A 77 -2.65 4.55 -15.81
CA LYS A 77 -3.80 3.68 -15.51
C LYS A 77 -3.86 3.33 -14.03
N ILE A 78 -2.74 2.90 -13.45
CA ILE A 78 -2.65 2.55 -12.03
C ILE A 78 -2.90 3.80 -11.16
N PHE A 79 -2.31 4.93 -11.52
CA PHE A 79 -2.50 6.20 -10.82
C PHE A 79 -3.97 6.66 -10.85
N LEU A 80 -4.60 6.71 -12.03
CA LEU A 80 -6.02 7.10 -12.15
C LEU A 80 -6.93 6.16 -11.38
N TRP A 81 -6.68 4.85 -11.46
CA TRP A 81 -7.49 3.87 -10.75
C TRP A 81 -7.31 4.01 -9.22
N THR A 82 -6.08 4.10 -8.71
CA THR A 82 -5.81 4.25 -7.28
C THR A 82 -6.35 5.58 -6.76
N PHE A 83 -6.09 6.68 -7.48
CA PHE A 83 -6.65 7.98 -7.15
C PHE A 83 -8.17 7.95 -7.13
N GLY A 84 -8.80 7.35 -8.14
CA GLY A 84 -10.26 7.19 -8.20
C GLY A 84 -10.82 6.37 -7.04
N ALA A 85 -10.20 5.23 -6.72
CA ALA A 85 -10.58 4.40 -5.59
C ALA A 85 -10.48 5.16 -4.26
N LEU A 86 -9.34 5.83 -4.03
CA LEU A 86 -9.12 6.66 -2.85
C LEU A 86 -10.13 7.80 -2.74
N LEU A 87 -10.42 8.49 -3.86
CA LEU A 87 -11.40 9.56 -3.90
C LEU A 87 -12.80 9.06 -3.58
N VAL A 88 -13.22 7.92 -4.15
CA VAL A 88 -14.51 7.30 -3.86
C VAL A 88 -14.60 6.91 -2.38
N ILE A 89 -13.57 6.28 -1.82
CA ILE A 89 -13.53 5.90 -0.40
C ILE A 89 -13.63 7.13 0.49
N HIS A 90 -12.85 8.17 0.19
CA HIS A 90 -12.87 9.41 0.96
C HIS A 90 -14.27 10.03 0.97
N LEU A 91 -14.90 10.16 -0.20
CA LEU A 91 -16.27 10.65 -0.30
C LEU A 91 -17.28 9.76 0.43
N LEU A 92 -17.07 8.43 0.43
CA LEU A 92 -17.95 7.47 1.08
C LEU A 92 -17.86 7.56 2.60
N ILE A 93 -16.67 7.75 3.15
CA ILE A 93 -16.43 7.97 4.58
C ILE A 93 -17.09 9.28 5.05
N ASP A 94 -17.03 10.32 4.23
CA ASP A 94 -17.58 11.63 4.60
C ASP A 94 -19.13 11.67 4.61
N HIS A 95 -19.79 10.82 3.82
CA HIS A 95 -21.26 10.86 3.66
C HIS A 95 -22.01 9.71 4.36
N ILE A 96 -21.31 8.63 4.73
CA ILE A 96 -21.89 7.44 5.37
C ILE A 96 -21.13 7.21 6.67
N ASP A 97 -21.83 6.94 7.78
CA ASP A 97 -21.25 6.40 9.03
C ASP A 97 -20.77 4.95 8.81
N LEU A 98 -19.78 4.81 7.91
CA LEU A 98 -19.16 3.54 7.54
C LEU A 98 -18.58 2.88 8.78
N GLU A 99 -18.00 3.64 9.70
CA GLU A 99 -17.44 3.08 10.92
C GLU A 99 -18.47 2.32 11.76
N GLN A 100 -19.63 2.92 12.01
CA GLN A 100 -20.69 2.29 12.80
C GLN A 100 -21.32 1.12 12.04
N TRP A 101 -21.54 1.27 10.73
CA TRP A 101 -22.05 0.20 9.90
C TRP A 101 -21.09 -0.99 9.88
N MET A 102 -19.79 -0.71 9.81
CA MET A 102 -18.76 -1.73 9.75
C MET A 102 -18.60 -2.51 11.04
N LYS A 103 -18.61 -1.83 12.18
CA LYS A 103 -18.60 -2.47 13.50
C LYS A 103 -19.81 -3.37 13.71
N THR A 104 -20.97 -2.97 13.20
CA THR A 104 -22.22 -3.74 13.34
C THR A 104 -22.27 -4.95 12.41
N ASN A 105 -21.67 -4.87 11.23
CA ASN A 105 -21.79 -5.86 10.15
C ASN A 105 -20.45 -6.55 9.83
N VAL A 106 -19.63 -6.79 10.86
CA VAL A 106 -18.24 -7.27 10.70
C VAL A 106 -18.14 -8.57 9.88
N TYR A 107 -19.10 -9.48 10.03
CA TYR A 107 -19.15 -10.74 9.27
C TYR A 107 -19.49 -10.53 7.79
N ILE A 108 -20.34 -9.56 7.46
CA ILE A 108 -20.66 -9.21 6.06
C ILE A 108 -19.41 -8.63 5.40
N ILE A 109 -18.66 -7.82 6.15
CA ILE A 109 -17.43 -7.22 5.64
C ILE A 109 -16.35 -8.27 5.43
N LEU A 110 -16.25 -9.28 6.30
CA LEU A 110 -15.36 -10.41 6.05
C LEU A 110 -15.69 -11.09 4.71
N VAL A 111 -16.98 -11.33 4.41
CA VAL A 111 -17.39 -11.90 3.12
C VAL A 111 -17.03 -10.97 1.97
N ILE A 112 -17.29 -9.67 2.09
CA ILE A 112 -16.91 -8.68 1.08
C ILE A 112 -15.39 -8.66 0.87
N ALA A 113 -14.60 -8.70 1.94
CA ALA A 113 -13.15 -8.71 1.90
C ALA A 113 -12.59 -9.93 1.16
N VAL A 114 -13.14 -11.11 1.40
CA VAL A 114 -12.78 -12.34 0.69
C VAL A 114 -13.19 -12.26 -0.78
N LEU A 115 -14.38 -11.73 -1.09
CA LEU A 115 -14.86 -11.57 -2.47
C LEU A 115 -14.04 -10.56 -3.27
N VAL A 116 -13.71 -9.41 -2.68
CA VAL A 116 -12.90 -8.37 -3.32
C VAL A 116 -11.49 -8.88 -3.61
N GLY A 117 -10.93 -9.75 -2.74
CA GLY A 117 -9.62 -10.38 -2.96
C GLY A 117 -9.56 -11.31 -4.18
N ILE A 118 -10.70 -11.69 -4.78
CA ILE A 118 -10.73 -12.44 -6.04
C ILE A 118 -10.15 -11.61 -7.20
N ILE A 119 -10.30 -10.29 -7.13
CA ILE A 119 -9.83 -9.37 -8.18
C ILE A 119 -8.29 -9.43 -8.23
N PRO A 120 -7.68 -9.83 -9.37
CA PRO A 120 -6.24 -9.99 -9.50
C PRO A 120 -5.54 -8.63 -9.72
N GLU A 121 -5.67 -7.74 -8.75
CA GLU A 121 -5.11 -6.38 -8.75
C GLU A 121 -4.69 -6.00 -7.32
N SER A 122 -3.61 -5.25 -7.13
CA SER A 122 -3.16 -4.79 -5.80
C SER A 122 -4.02 -3.65 -5.24
N GLY A 123 -4.76 -3.00 -6.12
CA GLY A 123 -5.56 -1.82 -5.84
C GLY A 123 -6.64 -2.03 -4.79
N PRO A 124 -7.58 -2.97 -4.98
CA PRO A 124 -8.68 -3.19 -4.03
C PRO A 124 -8.21 -3.54 -2.61
N ASN A 125 -7.02 -4.15 -2.46
CA ASN A 125 -6.41 -4.42 -1.16
C ASN A 125 -6.12 -3.14 -0.37
N LEU A 126 -5.65 -2.10 -1.07
CA LEU A 126 -5.19 -0.85 -0.45
C LEU A 126 -6.32 -0.20 0.36
N VAL A 127 -7.56 -0.38 -0.08
CA VAL A 127 -8.77 0.07 0.61
C VAL A 127 -8.86 -0.52 2.03
N PHE A 128 -8.65 -1.83 2.16
CA PHE A 128 -8.68 -2.52 3.45
C PHE A 128 -7.50 -2.12 4.35
N VAL A 129 -6.33 -1.91 3.74
CA VAL A 129 -5.14 -1.40 4.45
C VAL A 129 -5.41 -0.03 5.06
N ILE A 130 -6.02 0.89 4.29
CA ILE A 130 -6.36 2.24 4.76
C ILE A 130 -7.40 2.19 5.86
N PHE A 131 -8.47 1.40 5.70
CA PHE A 131 -9.49 1.25 6.75
C PHE A 131 -8.94 0.63 8.03
N TYR A 132 -7.96 -0.27 7.93
CA TYR A 132 -7.26 -0.81 9.10
C TYR A 132 -6.42 0.26 9.80
N PHE A 133 -5.61 1.03 9.05
CA PHE A 133 -4.80 2.11 9.64
C PHE A 133 -5.63 3.23 10.25
N ASN A 134 -6.81 3.50 9.69
CA ASN A 134 -7.78 4.45 10.26
C ASN A 134 -8.57 3.87 11.46
N GLY A 135 -8.31 2.63 11.88
CA GLY A 135 -8.96 2.00 13.04
C GLY A 135 -10.41 1.56 12.80
N THR A 136 -10.90 1.64 11.55
CA THR A 136 -12.28 1.31 11.18
C THR A 136 -12.50 -0.20 11.04
N LEU A 137 -11.45 -0.95 10.66
CA LEU A 137 -11.50 -2.35 10.28
C LEU A 137 -10.55 -3.19 11.16
N PRO A 138 -10.97 -4.34 11.72
CA PRO A 138 -10.12 -5.21 12.54
C PRO A 138 -9.04 -5.94 11.71
N PHE A 139 -7.93 -6.34 12.35
CA PHE A 139 -6.82 -6.99 11.64
C PHE A 139 -7.25 -8.30 10.98
N SER A 140 -8.14 -9.07 11.61
CA SER A 140 -8.71 -10.30 11.03
C SER A 140 -9.29 -10.13 9.64
N ILE A 141 -9.96 -9.01 9.35
CA ILE A 141 -10.54 -8.76 8.02
C ILE A 141 -9.44 -8.39 7.02
N LEU A 142 -8.47 -7.56 7.43
CA LEU A 142 -7.31 -7.23 6.59
C LEU A 142 -6.51 -8.49 6.24
N LEU A 143 -6.29 -9.36 7.23
CA LEU A 143 -5.62 -10.64 7.07
C LEU A 143 -6.36 -11.53 6.07
N ALA A 144 -7.68 -11.66 6.21
CA ALA A 144 -8.50 -12.43 5.29
C ALA A 144 -8.38 -11.89 3.85
N ASN A 145 -8.52 -10.57 3.65
CA ASN A 145 -8.34 -9.96 2.33
C ASN A 145 -6.94 -10.24 1.76
N SER A 146 -5.91 -10.08 2.59
CA SER A 146 -4.51 -10.29 2.22
C SER A 146 -4.20 -11.73 1.80
N ILE A 147 -4.83 -12.74 2.43
CA ILE A 147 -4.65 -14.15 2.08
C ILE A 147 -5.25 -14.46 0.69
N VAL A 148 -6.39 -13.85 0.34
CA VAL A 148 -6.97 -14.05 -1.00
C VAL A 148 -6.20 -13.27 -2.07
N GLN A 149 -5.47 -12.22 -1.69
CA GLN A 149 -4.77 -11.34 -2.62
C GLN A 149 -3.52 -12.00 -3.24
N ASP A 150 -3.64 -12.47 -4.48
CA ASP A 150 -2.55 -13.19 -5.19
C ASP A 150 -1.59 -12.24 -5.96
N GLY A 151 -1.78 -10.93 -5.85
CA GLY A 151 -1.03 -9.91 -6.58
C GLY A 151 -1.05 -10.12 -8.11
N HIS A 152 -0.01 -9.64 -8.80
CA HIS A 152 0.10 -9.79 -10.25
C HIS A 152 0.44 -11.22 -10.71
N GLY A 153 0.87 -12.10 -9.80
CA GLY A 153 1.18 -13.51 -10.11
C GLY A 153 -0.05 -14.33 -10.53
N ALA A 154 -1.24 -13.82 -10.22
CA ALA A 154 -2.50 -14.43 -10.64
C ALA A 154 -2.77 -14.27 -12.15
N LEU A 155 -2.23 -13.24 -12.80
CA LEU A 155 -2.45 -12.97 -14.23
C LEU A 155 -1.75 -14.00 -15.15
N PRO A 156 -0.47 -14.36 -14.93
CA PRO A 156 0.16 -15.48 -15.65
C PRO A 156 -0.58 -16.80 -15.48
N LEU A 157 -1.01 -17.13 -14.26
CA LEU A 157 -1.73 -18.37 -13.99
C LEU A 157 -3.10 -18.41 -14.68
N LEU A 158 -3.80 -17.27 -14.70
CA LEU A 158 -5.07 -17.13 -15.43
C LEU A 158 -4.85 -17.29 -16.95
N ALA A 159 -3.72 -16.82 -17.47
CA ALA A 159 -3.35 -16.95 -18.88
C ALA A 159 -2.95 -18.39 -19.27
N GLU A 160 -2.28 -19.12 -18.37
CA GLU A 160 -1.89 -20.52 -18.58
C GLU A 160 -3.09 -21.48 -18.45
N SER A 161 -3.80 -21.41 -17.32
CA SER A 161 -4.90 -22.31 -17.01
C SER A 161 -5.94 -21.65 -16.11
N LYS A 162 -7.07 -21.28 -16.72
CA LYS A 162 -8.24 -20.76 -16.00
C LYS A 162 -8.71 -21.71 -14.89
N LYS A 163 -8.65 -23.02 -15.13
CA LYS A 163 -9.04 -24.03 -14.12
C LYS A 163 -8.12 -23.96 -12.90
N SER A 164 -6.82 -23.90 -13.12
CA SER A 164 -5.83 -23.80 -12.03
C SER A 164 -5.99 -22.50 -11.24
N PHE A 165 -6.25 -21.39 -11.93
CA PHE A 165 -6.57 -20.10 -11.30
C PHE A 165 -7.79 -20.21 -10.37
N PHE A 166 -8.92 -20.75 -10.85
CA PHE A 166 -10.12 -20.85 -10.02
C PHE A 166 -9.94 -21.82 -8.85
N VAL A 167 -9.24 -22.94 -9.03
CA VAL A 167 -8.96 -23.88 -7.94
C VAL A 167 -8.11 -23.22 -6.87
N MET A 168 -7.03 -22.54 -7.25
CA MET A 168 -6.17 -21.81 -6.31
C MET A 168 -6.95 -20.72 -5.57
N LYS A 169 -7.76 -19.94 -6.29
CA LYS A 169 -8.62 -18.91 -5.68
C LYS A 169 -9.61 -19.48 -4.68
N MET A 170 -10.27 -20.59 -5.00
CA MET A 170 -11.20 -21.22 -4.08
C MET A 170 -10.49 -21.71 -2.81
N ILE A 171 -9.29 -22.28 -2.93
CA ILE A 171 -8.49 -22.69 -1.77
C ILE A 171 -8.14 -21.47 -0.91
N ASN A 172 -7.62 -20.40 -1.52
CA ASN A 172 -7.24 -19.17 -0.80
C ASN A 172 -8.44 -18.51 -0.14
N MET A 173 -9.61 -18.47 -0.80
CA MET A 173 -10.85 -17.96 -0.21
C MET A 173 -11.29 -18.74 1.02
N VAL A 174 -11.22 -20.09 0.97
CA VAL A 174 -11.59 -20.92 2.11
C VAL A 174 -10.63 -20.69 3.27
N ILE A 175 -9.32 -20.69 3.01
CA ILE A 175 -8.30 -20.44 4.05
C ILE A 175 -8.47 -19.03 4.64
N ALA A 176 -8.66 -18.02 3.80
CA ALA A 176 -8.87 -16.65 4.22
C ALA A 176 -10.12 -16.46 5.07
N PHE A 177 -11.24 -17.06 4.65
CA PHE A 177 -12.49 -16.97 5.38
C PHE A 177 -12.37 -17.64 6.76
N LEU A 178 -11.74 -18.81 6.84
CA LEU A 178 -11.49 -19.49 8.11
C LEU A 178 -10.53 -18.68 9.01
N ALA A 179 -9.45 -18.13 8.46
CA ALA A 179 -8.52 -17.30 9.21
C ALA A 179 -9.18 -16.01 9.73
N GLY A 180 -9.98 -15.34 8.89
CA GLY A 180 -10.73 -14.15 9.28
C GLY A 180 -11.78 -14.45 10.34
N LEU A 181 -12.55 -15.55 10.20
CA LEU A 181 -13.50 -15.97 11.23
C LEU A 181 -12.80 -16.29 12.56
N ALA A 182 -11.67 -17.00 12.52
CA ALA A 182 -10.90 -17.31 13.71
C ALA A 182 -10.38 -16.04 14.39
N GLY A 183 -9.86 -15.08 13.61
CA GLY A 183 -9.39 -13.79 14.14
C GLY A 183 -10.52 -12.96 14.75
N LEU A 184 -11.70 -12.91 14.11
CA LEU A 184 -12.88 -12.26 14.69
C LEU A 184 -13.33 -12.92 16.00
N TRP A 185 -13.27 -14.25 16.08
CA TRP A 185 -13.59 -14.97 17.31
C TRP A 185 -12.57 -14.71 18.42
N MET A 186 -11.30 -14.55 18.07
CA MET A 186 -10.21 -14.19 18.98
C MET A 186 -10.12 -12.68 19.25
N ASN A 187 -10.99 -11.89 18.63
CA ASN A 187 -11.14 -10.45 18.79
C ASN A 187 -9.86 -9.65 18.45
N PHE A 188 -9.18 -9.99 17.34
CA PHE A 188 -8.08 -9.21 16.78
C PHE A 188 -8.30 -8.89 15.29
#